data_AF-A0A9X0H5N6-F1
#
_entry.id   AF-A0A9X0H5N6-F1
#
_cell.length_a   1.000
_cell.length_b   1.000
_cell.length_c   1.000
_cell.angle_alpha   90.00
_cell.angle_beta   90.00
_cell.angle_gamma   90.00
#
_symmetry.space_group_name_H-M   'P 1'
#
loop_
_entity.id
_entity.type
_entity.pdbx_description
1 polymer ?
#
loop_
_entity_poly.entity_id
_entity_poly.type
_entity_poly.pdbx_seq_one_letter_code
_entity_poly.pdbx_strand_id
1 'polypeptide(L)'
;MSPDQLRTLAAQLLSQVDKMGKKISRDQTLIEKLTHEIAQLKRLKFAKRSEQMNPEQASLLDDLIDTDIAAIEVELQALHTVPAATEKKQKPKRTALPAEFPRTLIHHEPDNTHCPCGCALKRIGEDVSEKLD
;
A
#
# COMPACT_ATOMS: atom_id res chain seq x y z
N MET A 1 47.55 -32.31 57.70
CA MET A 1 46.17 -32.40 57.19
C MET A 1 45.74 -33.85 57.27
N SER A 2 44.62 -34.15 57.91
CA SER A 2 44.10 -35.53 57.93
C SER A 2 43.47 -35.89 56.58
N PRO A 3 43.42 -37.18 56.21
CA PRO A 3 42.75 -37.63 54.98
C PRO A 3 41.29 -37.14 54.88
N ASP A 4 40.59 -37.04 56.01
CA ASP A 4 39.19 -36.56 56.03
C ASP A 4 39.07 -35.05 55.80
N GLN A 5 40.03 -34.25 56.29
CA GLN A 5 40.09 -32.82 55.98
C GLN A 5 40.34 -32.57 54.48
N LEU A 6 41.12 -33.43 53.82
CA LEU A 6 41.35 -33.33 52.38
C LEU A 6 40.10 -33.73 51.59
N ARG A 7 39.36 -34.76 52.03
CA ARG A 7 38.10 -35.18 51.40
C ARG A 7 37.01 -34.10 51.51
N THR A 8 36.88 -33.47 52.67
CA THR A 8 35.89 -32.40 52.87
C THR A 8 36.21 -31.17 52.02
N LEU A 9 37.49 -30.77 51.96
CA LEU A 9 37.94 -29.68 51.11
C LEU A 9 37.70 -29.99 49.61
N ALA A 10 38.02 -31.20 49.17
CA ALA A 10 37.77 -31.62 47.79
C ALA A 10 36.26 -31.58 47.44
N ALA A 11 35.40 -32.04 48.34
CA ALA A 11 33.94 -31.98 48.15
C ALA A 11 33.43 -30.53 48.09
N GLN A 12 33.97 -29.64 48.93
CA GLN A 12 33.63 -28.20 48.91
C GLN A 12 34.04 -27.55 47.58
N LEU A 13 35.27 -27.82 47.11
CA LEU A 13 35.77 -27.30 45.83
C LEU A 13 34.94 -27.83 44.64
N LEU A 14 34.58 -29.11 44.62
CA LEU A 14 33.71 -29.68 43.58
C LEU A 14 32.33 -29.01 43.56
N SER A 15 31.72 -28.81 44.73
CA SER A 15 30.46 -28.07 44.85
C SER A 15 30.59 -26.62 44.36
N GLN A 16 31.71 -25.96 44.65
CA GLN A 16 31.96 -24.60 44.18
C GLN A 16 32.12 -24.54 42.66
N VAL A 17 32.85 -25.48 42.06
CA VAL A 17 33.01 -25.59 40.61
C VAL A 17 31.67 -25.84 39.92
N ASP A 18 30.83 -26.74 40.45
CA ASP A 18 29.49 -26.99 39.90
C ASP A 18 28.59 -25.75 39.95
N LYS A 19 28.60 -25.01 41.07
CA LYS A 19 27.86 -23.75 41.20
C LYS A 19 28.33 -22.71 40.19
N MET A 20 29.64 -22.58 40.00
CA MET A 20 30.20 -21.66 39.01
C MET A 20 29.86 -22.08 37.58
N GLY A 21 29.93 -23.38 37.26
CA GLY A 21 29.54 -23.92 35.95
C GLY A 21 28.08 -23.63 35.61
N LYS A 22 27.16 -23.84 36.57
CA LYS A 22 25.73 -23.50 36.42
C LYS A 22 25.52 -22.00 36.20
N LYS A 23 26.25 -21.15 36.91
CA LYS A 23 26.18 -19.69 36.74
C LYS A 23 26.65 -19.29 35.35
N ILE A 24 27.80 -19.80 34.89
CA ILE A 24 28.35 -19.51 33.56
C ILE A 24 27.36 -19.91 32.47
N SER A 25 26.78 -21.11 32.57
CA SER A 25 25.79 -21.58 31.60
C SER A 25 24.56 -20.66 31.55
N ARG A 26 24.02 -20.26 32.72
CA ARG A 26 22.90 -19.32 32.80
C ARG A 26 23.24 -17.95 32.19
N ASP A 27 24.41 -17.42 32.50
CA ASP A 27 24.85 -16.11 32.02
C ASP A 27 25.09 -16.15 30.50
N GLN A 28 25.62 -17.25 29.95
CA GLN A 28 25.75 -17.46 28.50
C GLN A 28 24.39 -17.45 27.80
N THR A 29 23.40 -18.20 28.30
CA THR A 29 22.05 -18.20 27.72
C THR A 29 21.42 -16.81 27.75
N LEU A 30 21.64 -16.03 28.83
CA LEU A 30 21.14 -14.67 28.92
C LEU A 30 21.82 -13.74 27.91
N ILE A 31 23.13 -13.87 27.73
CA ILE A 31 23.91 -13.12 26.73
C ILE A 31 23.39 -13.42 25.32
N GLU A 32 23.17 -14.69 24.98
CA GLU A 32 22.64 -15.11 23.68
C GLU A 32 21.26 -14.48 23.42
N LYS A 33 20.35 -14.58 24.41
CA LYS A 33 19.02 -13.96 24.34
C LYS A 33 19.11 -12.45 24.10
N LEU A 34 19.87 -11.73 24.93
CA LEU A 34 20.00 -10.28 24.82
C LEU A 34 20.65 -9.87 23.49
N THR A 35 21.63 -10.64 23.02
CA THR A 35 22.28 -10.39 21.72
C THR A 35 21.28 -10.52 20.57
N HIS A 36 20.42 -11.55 20.60
CA HIS A 36 19.37 -11.73 19.61
C HIS A 36 18.33 -10.60 19.65
N GLU A 37 17.87 -10.17 20.84
CA GLU A 37 16.95 -9.04 20.99
C GLU A 37 17.55 -7.74 20.46
N ILE A 38 18.82 -7.45 20.78
CA ILE A 38 19.54 -6.28 20.26
C ILE A 38 19.64 -6.33 18.74
N ALA A 39 19.94 -7.50 18.16
CA ALA A 39 20.01 -7.64 16.70
C ALA A 39 18.66 -7.35 16.03
N GLN A 40 17.55 -7.85 16.60
CA GLN A 40 16.20 -7.55 16.11
C GLN A 40 15.87 -6.06 16.21
N LEU A 41 16.14 -5.43 17.36
CA LEU A 41 15.90 -3.99 17.54
C LEU A 41 16.75 -3.15 16.59
N LYS A 42 18.02 -3.52 16.39
CA LYS A 42 18.89 -2.85 15.41
C LYS A 42 18.36 -2.98 13.99
N ARG A 43 17.85 -4.16 13.61
CA ARG A 43 17.20 -4.34 12.31
C ARG A 43 15.96 -3.47 12.18
N LEU A 44 15.07 -3.45 13.18
CA LEU A 44 13.86 -2.61 13.13
C LEU A 44 14.17 -1.11 13.07
N LYS A 45 15.20 -0.66 13.80
CA LYS A 45 15.54 0.76 13.92
C LYS A 45 16.44 1.28 12.81
N PHE A 46 17.36 0.45 12.32
CA PHE A 46 18.44 0.86 11.43
C PHE A 46 18.56 0.02 10.16
N ALA A 47 17.76 -1.04 9.95
CA ALA A 47 17.74 -1.66 8.63
C ALA A 47 17.24 -0.65 7.60
N LYS A 48 17.72 -0.81 6.37
CA LYS A 48 17.23 -0.09 5.20
C LYS A 48 15.71 -0.24 5.19
N ARG A 49 14.97 0.83 5.53
CA ARG A 49 13.57 0.91 5.14
C ARG A 49 13.59 0.78 3.62
N SER A 50 12.93 -0.22 3.06
CA SER A 50 12.80 -0.42 1.62
C SER A 50 12.08 0.73 0.91
N GLU A 51 11.88 1.87 1.57
CA GLU A 51 11.26 3.08 1.05
C GLU A 51 12.24 3.97 0.28
N GLN A 52 13.57 3.80 0.48
CA GLN A 52 14.56 4.48 -0.35
C GLN A 52 14.99 3.57 -1.49
N MET A 53 14.32 3.73 -2.64
CA MET A 53 14.73 3.13 -3.92
C MET A 53 16.15 3.58 -4.24
N ASN A 54 17.06 2.65 -4.54
CA ASN A 54 18.40 3.00 -5.01
C ASN A 54 18.25 3.72 -6.38
N PRO A 55 18.82 4.92 -6.59
CA PRO A 55 18.77 5.59 -7.89
C PRO A 55 19.24 4.72 -9.06
N GLU A 56 20.21 3.83 -8.85
CA GLU A 56 20.69 2.89 -9.87
C GLU A 56 19.62 1.83 -10.21
N GLN A 57 18.79 1.42 -9.24
CA GLN A 57 17.67 0.50 -9.47
C GLN A 57 16.49 1.20 -10.15
N ALA A 58 16.29 2.50 -9.89
CA ALA A 58 15.29 3.29 -10.61
C ALA A 58 15.64 3.40 -12.10
N SER A 59 16.91 3.66 -12.43
CA SER A 59 17.39 3.71 -13.81
C SER A 59 17.13 2.42 -14.59
N LEU A 60 17.27 1.25 -13.95
CA LEU A 60 16.99 -0.04 -14.60
C LEU A 60 15.50 -0.24 -14.91
N LEU A 61 14.60 0.37 -14.12
CA LEU A 61 13.16 0.35 -14.39
C LEU A 61 12.81 1.30 -15.54
N ASP A 62 13.44 2.47 -15.59
CA ASP A 62 13.26 3.44 -16.68
C ASP A 62 13.69 2.83 -18.02
N ASP A 63 14.86 2.18 -18.08
CA ASP A 63 15.33 1.49 -19.29
C ASP A 63 14.33 0.41 -19.75
N LEU A 64 13.78 -0.38 -18.82
CA LEU A 64 12.79 -1.42 -19.14
C LEU A 64 11.49 -0.81 -19.68
N ILE A 65 10.99 0.26 -19.06
CA ILE A 65 9.80 0.98 -19.50
C ILE A 65 10.00 1.52 -20.93
N ASP A 66 11.15 2.12 -21.20
CA ASP A 66 11.47 2.63 -22.53
C ASP A 66 11.51 1.51 -23.58
N THR A 67 12.04 0.32 -23.25
CA THR A 67 12.00 -0.83 -24.16
C THR A 67 10.58 -1.32 -24.46
N ASP A 68 9.71 -1.37 -23.45
CA ASP A 68 8.32 -1.80 -23.61
C ASP A 68 7.52 -0.79 -24.45
N ILE A 69 7.73 0.51 -24.21
CA ILE A 69 7.11 1.59 -25.00
C ILE A 69 7.54 1.46 -26.46
N ALA A 70 8.83 1.30 -26.74
CA ALA A 70 9.33 1.16 -28.10
C ALA A 70 8.74 -0.07 -28.82
N ALA A 71 8.57 -1.19 -28.11
CA ALA A 71 7.93 -2.39 -28.67
C ALA A 71 6.46 -2.13 -29.05
N ILE A 72 5.69 -1.48 -28.16
CA ILE A 72 4.29 -1.12 -28.42
C ILE A 72 4.18 -0.15 -29.60
N GLU A 73 5.08 0.83 -29.70
CA GLU A 73 5.10 1.77 -30.82
C GLU A 73 5.33 1.07 -32.16
N VAL A 74 6.21 0.08 -32.22
CA VAL A 74 6.45 -0.74 -33.41
C VAL A 74 5.20 -1.55 -33.77
N GLU A 75 4.54 -2.17 -32.80
CA GLU A 75 3.29 -2.91 -33.02
C GLU A 75 2.19 -1.98 -33.55
N LEU A 76 2.03 -0.79 -32.97
CA LEU A 76 1.06 0.21 -33.43
C LEU A 76 1.36 0.69 -34.86
N GLN A 77 2.63 0.93 -35.20
CA GLN A 77 3.03 1.30 -36.55
C GLN A 77 2.71 0.18 -37.56
N ALA A 78 2.91 -1.09 -37.19
CA ALA A 78 2.55 -2.23 -38.02
C ALA A 78 1.04 -2.36 -38.25
N LEU A 79 0.22 -1.95 -37.27
CA LEU A 79 -1.24 -1.90 -37.39
C LEU A 79 -1.72 -0.71 -38.23
N HIS A 80 -0.94 0.37 -38.32
CA HIS A 80 -1.22 1.56 -39.14
C HIS A 80 -0.87 1.34 -40.63
N THR A 81 -1.43 0.33 -41.28
CA THR A 81 -1.20 0.06 -42.73
C THR A 81 -2.30 0.58 -43.64
N VAL A 82 -3.32 1.27 -43.14
CA VAL A 82 -4.32 1.95 -43.99
C VAL A 82 -4.64 3.32 -43.40
N PRO A 83 -4.44 4.43 -44.13
CA PRO A 83 -5.07 5.68 -43.76
C PRO A 83 -6.57 5.50 -44.02
N ALA A 84 -7.32 5.05 -43.02
CA ALA A 84 -8.75 5.27 -43.02
C ALA A 84 -8.96 6.78 -43.14
N ALA A 85 -9.70 7.20 -44.17
CA ALA A 85 -10.02 8.59 -44.41
C ALA A 85 -10.41 9.23 -43.07
N THR A 86 -9.70 10.29 -42.69
CA THR A 86 -9.89 10.98 -41.42
C THR A 86 -11.30 11.57 -41.40
N GLU A 87 -12.26 10.81 -40.88
CA GLU A 87 -13.52 11.37 -40.44
C GLU A 87 -13.16 12.49 -39.45
N LYS A 88 -13.58 13.71 -39.79
CA LYS A 88 -13.33 14.89 -38.96
C LYS A 88 -13.79 14.55 -37.55
N LYS A 89 -12.85 14.47 -36.60
CA LYS A 89 -13.13 14.25 -35.17
C LYS A 89 -14.22 15.23 -34.74
N GLN A 90 -15.45 14.75 -34.66
CA GLN A 90 -16.56 15.57 -34.19
C GLN A 90 -16.36 15.75 -32.69
N LYS A 91 -16.45 17.01 -32.22
CA LYS A 91 -16.49 17.27 -30.79
C LYS A 91 -17.64 16.44 -30.20
N PRO A 92 -17.43 15.64 -29.14
CA PRO A 92 -18.52 14.91 -28.51
C PRO A 92 -19.52 15.93 -27.98
N LYS A 93 -20.64 16.08 -28.69
CA LYS A 93 -21.82 16.77 -28.19
C LYS A 93 -22.67 15.71 -27.50
N ARG A 94 -23.22 16.05 -26.33
CA ARG A 94 -24.22 15.21 -25.68
C ARG A 94 -25.42 15.12 -26.63
N THR A 95 -25.58 13.99 -27.30
CA THR A 95 -26.80 13.67 -28.05
C THR A 95 -27.87 13.32 -27.03
N ALA A 96 -29.07 13.90 -27.17
CA ALA A 96 -30.21 13.51 -26.37
C ALA A 96 -30.51 12.01 -26.56
N LEU A 97 -31.08 11.37 -25.55
CA LEU A 97 -31.47 9.97 -25.71
C LEU A 97 -32.60 9.86 -26.74
N PRO A 98 -32.58 8.82 -27.59
CA PRO A 98 -33.67 8.53 -28.53
C PRO A 98 -35.05 8.59 -27.88
N ALA A 99 -36.02 9.16 -28.60
CA ALA A 99 -37.39 9.32 -28.11
C ALA A 99 -38.14 7.99 -27.94
N GLU A 100 -37.63 6.91 -28.55
CA GLU A 100 -38.19 5.56 -28.51
C GLU A 100 -37.90 4.84 -27.19
N PHE A 101 -36.91 5.30 -26.41
CA PHE A 101 -36.63 4.68 -25.12
C PHE A 101 -37.75 4.97 -24.12
N PRO A 102 -38.20 3.96 -23.34
CA PRO A 102 -39.17 4.18 -22.28
C PRO A 102 -38.60 5.17 -21.25
N ARG A 103 -39.35 6.25 -20.98
CA ARG A 103 -38.94 7.28 -20.03
C ARG A 103 -39.71 7.13 -18.71
N THR A 104 -39.00 7.14 -17.60
CA THR A 104 -39.55 7.31 -16.25
C THR A 104 -39.26 8.72 -15.76
N LEU A 105 -40.30 9.52 -15.50
CA LEU A 105 -40.15 10.90 -15.01
C LEU A 105 -40.05 10.91 -13.49
N ILE A 106 -38.98 11.51 -12.96
CA ILE A 106 -38.78 11.74 -11.53
C ILE A 106 -38.67 13.25 -11.32
N HIS A 107 -39.64 13.81 -10.61
CA HIS A 107 -39.66 15.23 -10.28
C HIS A 107 -39.04 15.47 -8.89
N HIS A 108 -38.09 16.40 -8.83
CA HIS A 108 -37.48 16.83 -7.57
C HIS A 108 -37.94 18.26 -7.26
N GLU A 109 -38.99 18.38 -6.45
CA GLU A 109 -39.51 19.65 -5.94
C GLU A 109 -39.23 19.77 -4.44
N PRO A 110 -39.10 20.99 -3.90
CA PRO A 110 -39.02 21.19 -2.46
C PRO A 110 -40.34 20.84 -1.77
N ASP A 111 -40.27 20.29 -0.56
CA ASP A 111 -41.44 19.89 0.23
C ASP A 111 -42.41 21.05 0.52
N ASN A 112 -41.90 22.28 0.58
CA ASN A 112 -42.70 23.47 0.81
C ASN A 112 -42.35 24.58 -0.19
N THR A 113 -43.38 25.02 -0.92
CA THR A 113 -43.31 26.10 -1.90
C THR A 113 -43.71 27.46 -1.33
N HIS A 114 -43.83 27.58 0.00
CA HIS A 114 -44.07 28.83 0.71
C HIS A 114 -42.82 29.28 1.46
N CYS A 115 -42.46 30.54 1.26
CA CYS A 115 -41.42 31.20 2.02
C CYS A 115 -41.89 31.43 3.47
N PRO A 116 -41.01 31.43 4.48
CA PRO A 116 -41.36 31.80 5.85
C PRO A 116 -42.05 33.17 6.00
N CYS A 117 -41.90 34.06 5.02
CA CYS A 117 -42.60 35.35 4.98
C CYS A 117 -44.05 35.28 4.44
N GLY A 118 -44.56 34.09 4.09
CA GLY A 118 -45.93 33.88 3.62
C GLY A 118 -46.16 33.99 2.11
N CYS A 119 -45.12 34.33 1.34
CA CYS A 119 -45.19 34.40 -0.13
C CYS A 119 -44.96 33.02 -0.78
N ALA A 120 -45.63 32.76 -1.91
CA ALA A 120 -45.34 31.60 -2.75
C ALA A 120 -43.99 31.77 -3.48
N LEU A 121 -43.19 30.71 -3.55
CA LEU A 121 -41.94 30.68 -4.29
C LEU A 121 -42.21 30.78 -5.81
N LYS A 122 -41.36 31.54 -6.51
CA LYS A 122 -41.41 31.67 -7.97
C LYS A 122 -40.34 30.80 -8.61
N ARG A 123 -40.72 29.98 -9.59
CA ARG A 123 -39.77 29.16 -10.37
C ARG A 123 -38.90 30.06 -11.26
N ILE A 124 -37.58 29.94 -11.14
CA ILE A 124 -36.61 30.75 -11.91
C ILE A 124 -35.99 29.94 -13.07
N GLY A 125 -35.92 28.63 -12.93
CA GLY A 125 -35.41 27.72 -13.97
C GLY A 125 -35.74 26.27 -13.68
N GLU A 126 -35.40 25.41 -14.63
CA GLU A 126 -35.52 23.95 -14.54
C GLU A 126 -34.23 23.35 -15.09
N ASP A 127 -33.68 22.36 -14.39
CA ASP A 127 -32.56 21.55 -14.85
C ASP A 127 -33.07 20.12 -15.07
N VAL A 128 -32.84 19.57 -16.26
CA VAL A 128 -33.34 18.26 -16.69
C VAL A 128 -32.14 17.40 -17.07
N SER A 129 -32.01 16.24 -16.43
CA SER A 129 -30.99 15.26 -16.77
C SER A 129 -31.66 13.93 -17.16
N GLU A 130 -31.26 13.38 -18.31
CA GLU A 130 -31.66 12.05 -18.75
C GLU A 130 -30.49 11.08 -18.47
N LYS A 131 -30.80 9.91 -17.88
CA LYS A 131 -29.83 8.84 -17.60
C LYS A 131 -30.41 7.49 -18.05
N LEU A 132 -29.54 6.58 -18.48
CA LEU A 132 -29.88 5.17 -18.68
C LEU A 132 -29.64 4.46 -17.35
N ASP A 133 -30.63 3.70 -16.87
CA ASP A 133 -30.51 2.83 -15.70
C ASP A 133 -29.97 1.44 -16.08
#